data_AF-A0A2K8XV37-F1
#
_entry.id   AF-A0A2K8XV37-F1
#
_cell.length_a   1.000
_cell.length_b   1.000
_cell.length_c   1.000
_cell.angle_alpha   90.00
_cell.angle_beta   90.00
_cell.angle_gamma   90.00
#
_symmetry.space_group_name_H-M   'P 1'
#
loop_
_entity.id
_entity.type
_entity.pdbx_description
1 polymer ?
#
loop_
_entity_poly.entity_id
_entity_poly.type
_entity_poly.pdbx_seq_one_letter_code
_entity_poly.pdbx_strand_id
1 'polypeptide(L)' 'MSWNEISKVGIRTYLPISEFGGWGLRGGFFFNKGKEKAVNVSGDIGIQLVLKNGEKLLIGTQKKQEATSVLNTYKKKIV' A
#
# COMPACT_ATOMS: atom_id res chain seq x y z
N MET A 1 -8.45 -7.46 8.93
CA MET A 1 -7.48 -6.38 9.23
C MET A 1 -8.24 -5.27 9.93
N SER A 2 -7.88 -4.98 11.17
CA SER A 2 -8.41 -3.89 11.98
C SER A 2 -7.57 -2.63 11.81
N TRP A 3 -8.17 -1.44 11.92
CA TRP A 3 -7.43 -0.17 11.80
C TRP A 3 -6.27 -0.06 12.81
N ASN A 4 -6.43 -0.64 14.00
CA ASN A 4 -5.41 -0.65 15.06
C ASN A 4 -4.16 -1.48 14.72
N GLU A 5 -4.22 -2.34 13.70
CA GLU A 5 -3.06 -3.13 13.25
C GLU A 5 -2.14 -2.31 12.33
N ILE A 6 -2.63 -1.17 11.83
CA ILE A 6 -1.87 -0.26 10.97
C ILE A 6 -0.97 0.60 11.87
N SER A 7 0.32 0.57 11.59
CA SER A 7 1.31 1.46 12.22
C SER A 7 1.41 2.80 11.48
N LYS A 8 1.45 2.77 10.15
CA LYS A 8 1.51 3.96 9.30
C LYS A 8 0.71 3.75 8.03
N VAL A 9 0.04 4.81 7.59
CA VAL A 9 -0.59 4.86 6.27
C VAL A 9 -0.22 6.16 5.57
N GLY A 10 -0.04 6.11 4.26
CA GLY A 10 0.22 7.29 3.46
C GLY A 10 0.08 7.03 1.98
N ILE A 11 0.02 8.10 1.20
CA ILE A 11 0.10 8.02 -0.25
C ILE A 11 1.56 8.14 -0.64
N ARG A 12 2.00 7.25 -1.53
CA ARG A 12 3.32 7.31 -2.15
C ARG A 12 3.20 7.15 -3.65
N THR A 13 4.17 7.73 -4.35
CA THR A 13 4.50 7.29 -5.70
C THR A 13 5.46 6.09 -5.57
N TYR A 14 5.27 5.06 -6.37
CA TYR A 14 6.01 3.81 -6.35
C TYR A 14 6.40 3.43 -7.78
N LEU A 15 7.41 2.61 -7.96
CA LEU A 15 7.90 2.16 -9.28
C LEU A 15 7.44 0.72 -9.52
N PRO A 16 6.33 0.46 -10.25
CA PRO A 16 5.76 -0.88 -10.39
C PRO A 16 6.77 -1.91 -10.92
N ILE A 17 7.57 -1.51 -11.90
CA ILE A 17 8.53 -2.38 -12.58
C ILE A 17 9.72 -2.68 -11.67
N SER A 18 10.32 -1.65 -11.06
CA SER A 18 11.53 -1.80 -10.25
C SER A 18 11.27 -2.36 -8.86
N GLU A 19 10.12 -2.05 -8.25
CA GLU A 19 9.81 -2.47 -6.88
C GLU A 19 9.00 -3.77 -6.83
N PHE A 20 8.11 -4.00 -7.80
CA PHE A 20 7.16 -5.12 -7.75
C PHE A 20 7.22 -6.04 -8.97
N GLY A 21 8.13 -5.78 -9.93
CA GLY A 21 8.27 -6.59 -11.14
C GLY A 21 7.06 -6.49 -12.08
N GLY A 22 6.34 -5.36 -12.06
CA GLY A 22 5.19 -5.06 -12.89
C GLY A 22 3.92 -4.78 -12.10
N TRP A 23 2.77 -4.98 -12.75
CA TRP A 23 1.44 -4.80 -12.16
C TRP A 23 0.81 -6.15 -11.80
N GLY A 24 -0.16 -6.14 -10.89
CA GLY A 24 -0.97 -7.29 -10.50
C GLY A 24 -1.05 -7.51 -8.98
N LEU A 25 -1.55 -8.69 -8.59
CA LEU A 25 -1.50 -9.16 -7.20
C LEU A 25 -0.09 -9.71 -6.93
N ARG A 26 0.74 -8.89 -6.29
CA ARG A 26 2.13 -9.21 -5.94
C ARG A 26 2.20 -9.51 -4.45
N GLY A 27 2.23 -10.78 -4.11
CA GLY A 27 2.35 -11.25 -2.72
C GLY A 27 2.63 -12.75 -2.61
N GLY A 28 3.05 -13.37 -3.71
CA GLY A 28 3.32 -14.80 -3.82
C GLY A 28 4.83 -15.12 -3.79
N PHE A 29 5.11 -16.40 -3.58
CA PHE A 29 6.42 -17.07 -3.35
C PHE A 29 7.64 -16.54 -4.16
N PHE A 30 7.41 -15.92 -5.33
CA PHE A 30 8.46 -15.36 -6.21
C PHE A 30 9.01 -14.00 -5.77
N PHE A 31 8.29 -13.24 -4.93
CA PHE A 31 8.71 -11.90 -4.44
C PHE A 31 8.99 -11.90 -2.92
N ASN A 32 9.43 -13.05 -2.39
CA ASN A 32 9.62 -13.32 -0.96
C ASN A 32 10.81 -12.57 -0.29
N LYS A 33 11.37 -11.52 -0.91
CA LYS A 33 12.46 -10.74 -0.28
C LYS A 33 11.98 -9.75 0.78
N GLY A 34 10.67 -9.57 0.94
CA GLY A 34 10.12 -8.73 2.00
C GLY A 34 8.69 -9.10 2.32
N LYS A 35 8.24 -8.75 3.52
CA LYS A 35 6.84 -8.83 3.95
C LYS A 35 5.94 -7.81 3.21
N GLU A 36 6.30 -7.48 1.97
CA GLU A 36 5.70 -6.44 1.14
C GLU A 36 4.75 -7.07 0.11
N LYS A 37 3.48 -6.71 0.20
CA LYS A 37 2.42 -7.09 -0.73
C LYS A 37 2.03 -5.85 -1.53
N ALA A 38 1.81 -5.98 -2.82
CA ALA A 38 1.26 -4.92 -3.67
C ALA A 38 0.05 -5.43 -4.45
N VAL A 39 -0.98 -4.61 -4.48
CA VAL A 39 -2.20 -4.82 -5.24
C VAL A 39 -2.33 -3.61 -6.14
N ASN A 40 -1.85 -3.72 -7.37
CA ASN A 40 -1.94 -2.66 -8.34
C ASN A 40 -2.38 -3.20 -9.71
N VAL A 41 -3.03 -2.34 -10.49
CA VAL A 41 -3.48 -2.68 -11.85
C VAL A 41 -2.76 -1.83 -12.88
N SER A 42 -2.57 -0.54 -12.60
CA SER A 42 -1.88 0.41 -13.47
C SER A 42 -1.39 1.62 -12.67
N GLY A 43 -0.53 2.43 -13.30
CA GLY A 43 0.00 3.67 -12.72
C GLY A 43 1.10 3.45 -11.68
N ASP A 44 1.49 4.54 -11.04
CA ASP A 44 2.63 4.67 -10.14
C ASP A 44 2.24 5.30 -8.79
N ILE A 45 0.96 5.54 -8.52
CA ILE A 45 0.48 6.12 -7.26
C ILE A 45 -0.26 5.06 -6.45
N GLY A 46 0.03 4.97 -5.16
CA GLY A 46 -0.57 3.98 -4.28
C GLY A 46 -0.70 4.43 -2.83
N ILE A 47 -1.61 3.78 -2.12
CA ILE A 47 -1.75 3.85 -0.67
C ILE A 47 -0.82 2.81 -0.07
N GLN A 48 0.16 3.25 0.69
CA GLN A 48 1.05 2.39 1.45
C GLN A 48 0.53 2.24 2.87
N LEU A 49 0.32 0.99 3.28
CA LEU A 49 0.04 0.56 4.63
C LEU A 49 1.31 -0.11 5.18
N VAL A 50 1.68 0.25 6.40
CA VAL A 50 2.70 -0.42 7.20
C VAL A 50 2.00 -0.95 8.44
N LEU A 51 2.00 -2.26 8.60
CA LEU A 51 1.37 -2.95 9.73
C LEU A 51 2.37 -3.06 10.89
N LYS A 52 1.85 -3.15 12.11
CA LYS A 52 2.64 -3.30 13.34
C LYS A 52 3.48 -4.59 13.36
N ASN A 53 3.06 -5.62 12.63
CA ASN A 53 3.80 -6.89 12.47
C ASN A 53 4.97 -6.82 11.46
N GLY A 54 5.22 -5.64 10.90
CA GLY A 54 6.27 -5.39 9.91
C GLY A 54 5.89 -5.77 8.47
N GLU A 55 4.67 -6.24 8.24
CA GLU A 55 4.13 -6.38 6.89
C GLU A 55 3.79 -5.01 6.30
N LYS A 56 3.90 -4.93 4.98
CA LYS A 56 3.60 -3.73 4.22
C LYS A 56 2.67 -4.09 3.08
N LEU A 57 1.64 -3.29 2.87
CA LEU A 57 0.68 -3.47 1.79
C LEU A 57 0.58 -2.19 0.97
N LEU A 58 0.81 -2.29 -0.33
CA LEU A 58 0.63 -1.20 -1.28
C LEU A 58 -0.64 -1.45 -2.09
N ILE A 59 -1.52 -0.46 -2.17
CA ILE A 59 -2.75 -0.51 -2.97
C ILE A 59 -2.65 0.59 -4.03
N GLY A 60 -2.53 0.20 -5.30
CA GLY A 60 -2.47 1.13 -6.43
C GLY A 60 -3.76 1.92 -6.59
N THR A 61 -3.66 3.20 -6.92
CA THR A 61 -4.80 4.08 -7.18
C THR A 61 -4.48 5.11 -8.26
N GLN A 62 -5.44 5.39 -9.14
CA GLN A 62 -5.37 6.50 -10.09
C GLN A 62 -6.04 7.78 -9.53
N LYS A 63 -6.66 7.69 -8.36
CA LYS A 63 -7.44 8.77 -7.72
C LYS A 63 -6.70 9.30 -6.49
N LYS A 64 -5.53 9.89 -6.70
CA LYS A 64 -4.64 10.39 -5.62
C LYS A 64 -5.37 11.30 -4.62
N GLN A 65 -6.16 12.24 -5.12
CA GLN A 65 -6.85 13.24 -4.28
C GLN A 65 -7.94 12.60 -3.42
N GLU A 66 -8.78 11.73 -4.01
CA GLU A 66 -9.82 11.01 -3.27
C GLU A 66 -9.22 10.10 -2.21
N ALA A 67 -8.15 9.36 -2.55
CA ALA A 67 -7.42 8.54 -1.60
C ALA A 67 -6.90 9.38 -0.43
N THR A 68 -6.38 10.60 -0.69
CA THR A 68 -5.86 11.49 0.35
C THR A 68 -6.98 11.92 1.30
N SER A 69 -8.14 12.28 0.74
CA SER A 69 -9.32 12.70 1.50
C SER A 69 -9.83 11.60 2.44
N VAL A 70 -9.91 10.36 1.93
CA VAL A 70 -10.27 9.18 2.73
C VAL A 70 -9.26 8.96 3.84
N LEU A 71 -7.96 8.97 3.53
CA LEU A 71 -6.93 8.78 4.55
C LEU A 71 -7.00 9.85 5.65
N ASN A 72 -7.22 11.11 5.30
CA ASN A 72 -7.38 12.18 6.29
C ASN A 72 -8.60 11.98 7.18
N THR A 73 -9.71 11.50 6.63
CA THR A 73 -10.93 11.16 7.37
C THR A 73 -10.67 10.07 8.41
N TYR A 74 -9.92 9.03 8.03
CA TYR A 74 -9.68 7.86 8.88
C TYR A 74 -8.38 7.92 9.70
N LYS A 75 -7.53 8.93 9.50
CA LYS A 75 -6.24 9.09 10.20
C LYS A 75 -6.39 9.04 11.73
N LYS A 76 -7.50 9.59 12.26
CA LYS A 76 -7.81 9.60 13.69
C LYS A 76 -8.09 8.20 14.27
N LYS A 77 -8.41 7.20 13.44
CA LYS A 77 -8.68 5.82 13.86
C LYS A 77 -7.44 4.92 13.85
N ILE A 78 -6.29 5.45 13.44
CA ILE A 78 -5.00 4.72 13.38
C ILE A 78 -4.19 4.94 14.68
N VAL A 79 -4.72 5.76 15.60
CA VAL A 79 -4.17 6.02 16.94
C VAL A 79 -4.34 4.80 17.84
#